data_AF-A0A6C0EZ75-F1
#
_entry.id   AF-A0A6C0EZ75-F1
#
_cell.length_a   1.000
_cell.length_b   1.000
_cell.length_c   1.000
_cell.angle_alpha   90.00
_cell.angle_beta   90.00
_cell.angle_gamma   90.00
#
_symmetry.space_group_name_H-M   'P 1'
#
loop_
_entity.id
_entity.type
_entity.pdbx_description
1 polymer ?
#
loop_
_entity_poly.entity_id
_entity_poly.type
_entity_poly.pdbx_seq_one_letter_code
_entity_poly.pdbx_strand_id
1 'polypeptide(L)'
;MGYTRDKKTGLYNIKGNTYEKIRGSRTQVSNGTAYMTTGELTKDKLLYSKNGYIVSKKKHFTAKKEMRLEKYGYFTKKGKFGSVKRSRRNRKTKKEMF
;
A
#
# COMPACT_ATOMS: atom_id res chain seq x y z
N MET A 1 -3.36 -2.39 -24.84
CA MET A 1 -2.97 -3.79 -24.56
C MET A 1 -4.23 -4.62 -24.54
N GLY A 2 -4.45 -5.46 -25.56
CA GLY A 2 -5.61 -6.35 -25.63
C GLY A 2 -5.33 -7.66 -24.90
N TYR A 3 -6.35 -8.23 -24.28
CA TYR A 3 -6.29 -9.57 -23.68
C TYR A 3 -6.92 -10.55 -24.66
N THR A 4 -6.21 -11.63 -25.00
CA THR A 4 -6.76 -12.70 -25.84
C THR A 4 -7.24 -13.84 -24.96
N ARG A 5 -8.53 -14.16 -25.05
CA ARG A 5 -9.10 -15.37 -24.46
C ARG A 5 -8.96 -16.53 -25.44
N ASP A 6 -8.32 -17.60 -25.02
CA ASP A 6 -8.24 -18.82 -25.81
C ASP A 6 -9.62 -19.46 -25.92
N LYS A 7 -10.03 -19.81 -27.15
CA LYS A 7 -11.33 -20.44 -27.43
C LYS A 7 -11.38 -21.89 -26.96
N LYS A 8 -10.23 -22.58 -26.86
CA LYS A 8 -10.19 -23.98 -26.43
C LYS A 8 -10.19 -24.11 -24.91
N THR A 9 -9.28 -23.43 -24.24
CA THR A 9 -9.12 -23.54 -22.77
C THR A 9 -9.98 -22.53 -21.99
N GLY A 10 -10.46 -21.47 -22.64
CA GLY A 10 -11.23 -20.40 -21.98
C GLY A 10 -10.39 -19.48 -21.10
N LEU A 11 -9.07 -19.67 -21.03
CA LEU A 11 -8.12 -18.89 -20.24
C LEU A 11 -7.62 -17.65 -21.01
N TYR A 12 -7.11 -16.67 -20.26
CA TYR A 12 -6.50 -15.46 -20.79
C TYR A 12 -4.97 -15.62 -20.86
N ASN A 13 -4.40 -15.38 -22.03
CA ASN A 13 -2.95 -15.37 -22.23
C ASN A 13 -2.41 -13.94 -22.13
N ILE A 14 -1.57 -13.70 -21.12
CA ILE A 14 -1.04 -12.36 -20.82
C ILE A 14 0.45 -12.46 -20.46
N LYS A 15 1.30 -11.84 -21.29
CA LYS A 15 2.77 -11.82 -21.09
C LYS A 15 3.39 -13.21 -20.87
N GLY A 16 2.91 -14.22 -21.59
CA GLY A 16 3.39 -15.60 -21.48
C GLY A 16 2.82 -16.43 -20.33
N ASN A 17 1.92 -15.86 -19.50
CA ASN A 17 1.22 -16.59 -18.45
C ASN A 17 -0.27 -16.73 -18.76
N THR A 18 -0.87 -17.82 -18.29
CA THR A 18 -2.31 -18.08 -18.37
C THR A 18 -3.03 -17.64 -17.09
N TYR A 19 -4.22 -17.07 -17.24
CA TYR A 19 -5.07 -16.64 -16.12
C TYR A 19 -6.53 -17.02 -16.39
N GLU A 20 -7.27 -17.40 -15.36
CA GLU A 20 -8.72 -17.67 -15.48
C GLU A 20 -9.51 -16.38 -15.72
N LYS A 21 -9.04 -15.28 -15.14
CA LYS A 21 -9.68 -13.97 -15.22
C LYS A 21 -8.68 -12.84 -15.23
N ILE A 22 -9.06 -11.72 -15.86
CA ILE A 22 -8.20 -10.54 -15.93
C ILE A 22 -8.21 -9.81 -14.58
N ARG A 23 -9.39 -9.60 -14.00
CA ARG A 23 -9.57 -8.86 -12.74
C ARG A 23 -10.02 -9.78 -11.61
N GLY A 24 -9.43 -9.61 -10.43
CA GLY A 24 -9.78 -10.38 -9.24
C GLY A 24 -9.43 -9.68 -7.92
N SER A 25 -9.56 -10.41 -6.82
CA SER A 25 -9.09 -9.96 -5.51
C SER A 25 -7.56 -9.98 -5.42
N ARG A 26 -6.97 -9.27 -4.44
CA ARG A 26 -5.51 -9.30 -4.20
C ARG A 26 -5.00 -10.73 -3.98
N THR A 27 -5.77 -11.56 -3.29
CA THR A 27 -5.46 -12.97 -3.06
C THR A 27 -5.44 -13.76 -4.36
N GLN A 28 -6.44 -13.58 -5.22
CA GLN A 28 -6.49 -14.25 -6.54
C GLN A 28 -5.33 -13.84 -7.44
N VAL A 29 -4.89 -12.59 -7.36
CA VAL A 29 -3.70 -12.11 -8.11
C VAL A 29 -2.42 -12.70 -7.56
N SER A 30 -2.27 -12.78 -6.23
CA SER A 30 -1.10 -13.39 -5.60
C SER A 30 -0.99 -14.89 -5.92
N ASN A 31 -2.14 -15.60 -5.93
CA ASN A 31 -2.22 -17.02 -6.24
C ASN A 31 -2.07 -17.33 -7.74
N GLY A 32 -2.13 -16.31 -8.63
CA GLY A 32 -1.99 -16.49 -10.07
C GLY A 32 -3.29 -16.83 -10.81
N THR A 33 -4.44 -16.85 -10.12
CA THR A 33 -5.76 -17.04 -10.75
C THR A 33 -6.17 -15.83 -11.59
N ALA A 34 -5.83 -14.62 -11.13
CA ALA A 34 -6.17 -13.37 -11.78
C ALA A 34 -4.91 -12.59 -12.18
N TYR A 35 -4.96 -11.88 -13.31
CA TYR A 35 -3.82 -11.08 -13.77
C TYR A 35 -3.60 -9.82 -12.92
N MET A 36 -4.67 -9.09 -12.64
CA MET A 36 -4.63 -7.84 -11.90
C MET A 36 -5.84 -7.68 -10.96
N THR A 37 -5.73 -6.73 -10.03
CA THR A 37 -6.87 -6.33 -9.20
C THR A 37 -7.79 -5.37 -9.96
N THR A 38 -8.97 -5.10 -9.39
CA THR A 38 -9.86 -4.03 -9.89
C THR A 38 -9.18 -2.67 -9.97
N GLY A 39 -8.21 -2.39 -9.09
CA GLY A 39 -7.37 -1.19 -9.10
C GLY A 39 -6.05 -1.35 -9.88
N GLU A 40 -5.98 -2.27 -10.84
CA GLU A 40 -4.87 -2.42 -11.80
C GLU A 40 -3.50 -2.75 -11.16
N LEU A 41 -3.52 -3.31 -9.96
CA LEU A 41 -2.33 -3.88 -9.32
C LEU A 41 -2.12 -5.31 -9.80
N THR A 42 -0.99 -5.53 -10.46
CA THR A 42 -0.41 -6.83 -10.80
C THR A 42 0.38 -7.41 -9.62
N LYS A 43 0.72 -8.71 -9.69
CA LYS A 43 1.37 -9.45 -8.59
C LYS A 43 2.66 -8.80 -8.08
N ASP A 44 3.48 -8.26 -8.97
CA ASP A 44 4.74 -7.52 -8.67
C ASP A 44 4.53 -6.23 -7.84
N LYS A 45 3.33 -5.64 -7.93
CA LYS A 45 2.93 -4.44 -7.18
C LYS A 45 2.28 -4.74 -5.84
N LEU A 46 2.15 -6.03 -5.47
CA LEU A 46 1.63 -6.49 -4.19
C LEU A 46 2.77 -7.00 -3.31
N LEU A 47 2.57 -6.94 -1.99
CA LEU A 47 3.49 -7.53 -1.01
C LEU A 47 2.72 -8.02 0.22
N TYR A 48 3.34 -8.94 0.97
CA TYR A 48 2.86 -9.37 2.27
C TYR A 48 3.34 -8.42 3.36
N SER A 49 2.41 -7.87 4.13
CA SER A 49 2.70 -7.15 5.36
C SER A 49 3.20 -8.12 6.45
N LYS A 50 3.78 -7.58 7.53
CA LYS A 50 4.22 -8.39 8.68
C LYS A 50 3.10 -9.27 9.27
N ASN A 51 1.85 -8.83 9.15
CA ASN A 51 0.69 -9.54 9.68
C ASN A 51 0.05 -10.49 8.65
N GLY A 52 0.73 -10.80 7.54
CA GLY A 52 0.26 -11.74 6.52
C GLY A 52 -0.74 -11.17 5.50
N TYR A 53 -1.18 -9.92 5.63
CA TYR A 53 -2.09 -9.31 4.65
C TYR A 53 -1.37 -8.91 3.35
N ILE A 54 -2.03 -9.11 2.21
CA ILE A 54 -1.57 -8.68 0.89
C ILE A 54 -1.95 -7.20 0.67
N VAL A 55 -0.93 -6.34 0.60
CA VAL A 55 -1.09 -4.88 0.48
C VAL A 55 -0.39 -4.34 -0.77
N SER A 56 -0.71 -3.10 -1.16
CA SER A 56 -0.01 -2.43 -2.26
C SER A 56 1.41 -2.05 -1.85
N LYS A 57 2.40 -2.45 -2.66
CA LYS A 57 3.82 -2.18 -2.48
C LYS A 57 4.12 -0.69 -2.35
N LYS A 58 3.57 0.12 -3.27
CA LYS A 58 3.74 1.59 -3.27
C LYS A 58 3.22 2.22 -1.97
N LYS A 59 2.03 1.83 -1.50
CA LYS A 59 1.42 2.38 -0.28
C LYS A 59 2.20 2.00 0.98
N HIS A 60 2.65 0.75 1.07
CA HIS A 60 3.46 0.30 2.21
C HIS A 60 4.79 1.06 2.32
N PHE A 61 5.50 1.27 1.21
CA PHE A 61 6.77 2.01 1.24
C PHE A 61 6.60 3.51 1.48
N THR A 62 5.61 4.14 0.83
CA THR A 62 5.32 5.58 1.05
C THR A 62 4.94 5.87 2.50
N ALA A 63 4.09 5.03 3.11
CA ALA A 63 3.72 5.18 4.52
C ALA A 63 4.95 5.14 5.46
N LYS A 64 5.88 4.21 5.23
CA LYS A 64 7.13 4.10 6.01
C LYS A 64 8.08 5.28 5.79
N LYS A 65 8.14 5.81 4.57
CA LYS A 65 9.02 6.95 4.24
C LYS A 65 8.49 8.26 4.78
N GLU A 66 7.19 8.51 4.63
CA GLU A 66 6.61 9.83 4.90
C GLU A 66 6.32 10.07 6.38
N MET A 67 6.04 8.99 7.14
CA MET A 67 5.68 9.05 8.57
C MET A 67 4.74 10.22 8.89
N ARG A 68 3.69 10.39 8.06
CA ARG A 68 2.90 11.64 7.98
C ARG A 68 2.36 12.07 9.34
N LEU A 69 1.87 11.12 10.14
CA LEU A 69 1.32 11.39 11.46
C LEU A 69 2.37 12.01 12.38
N GLU A 70 3.56 11.42 12.46
CA GLU A 70 4.68 11.94 13.25
C GLU A 70 5.16 13.29 12.72
N LYS A 71 5.23 13.45 11.40
CA LYS A 71 5.55 14.73 10.74
C LYS A 71 4.57 15.84 11.15
N TYR A 72 3.28 15.53 11.29
CA TYR A 72 2.26 16.45 11.79
C TYR A 72 2.16 16.52 13.32
N GLY A 73 3.05 15.82 14.04
CA GLY A 73 3.17 15.86 15.49
C GLY A 73 2.25 14.91 16.26
N TYR A 74 1.65 13.92 15.59
CA TYR A 74 0.81 12.89 16.20
C TYR A 74 1.63 11.64 16.52
N PHE A 75 1.56 11.19 17.76
CA PHE A 75 2.30 10.04 18.28
C PHE A 75 1.37 9.13 19.10
N THR A 76 1.86 7.92 19.40
CA THR A 76 1.22 6.97 20.32
C THR A 76 2.05 6.83 21.58
N LYS A 77 1.43 6.74 22.76
CA LYS A 77 2.12 6.50 24.04
C LYS A 77 1.62 5.19 24.64
N LYS A 78 2.53 4.29 25.02
CA LYS A 78 2.17 3.01 25.68
C LYS A 78 1.31 3.29 26.93
N GLY A 79 0.20 2.56 27.09
CA GLY A 79 -0.74 2.73 28.19
C GLY A 79 -1.73 3.89 28.04
N LYS A 80 -1.72 4.63 26.91
CA LYS A 80 -2.71 5.67 26.61
C LYS A 80 -3.43 5.35 25.30
N PHE A 81 -4.75 5.23 25.38
CA PHE A 81 -5.60 5.03 24.21
C PHE A 81 -5.70 6.33 23.37
N GLY A 82 -5.72 6.20 22.05
CA GLY A 82 -5.83 7.32 21.10
C GLY A 82 -4.50 8.00 20.72
N SER A 83 -4.60 9.10 19.96
CA SER A 83 -3.45 9.88 19.49
C SER A 83 -3.00 10.94 20.49
N VAL A 84 -1.69 11.11 20.66
CA VAL A 84 -1.08 12.17 21.47
C VAL A 84 -0.42 13.18 20.55
N LYS A 85 -0.88 14.44 20.57
CA LYS A 85 -0.28 15.52 19.80
C LYS A 85 0.84 16.18 20.60
N ARG A 86 2.05 16.24 20.06
CA ARG A 86 3.17 16.96 20.68
C ARG A 86 2.92 18.47 20.55
N SER A 87 3.00 19.20 21.65
CA SER A 87 2.99 20.67 21.60
C SER A 87 4.24 21.15 20.84
N ARG A 88 4.06 22.17 20.00
CA ARG A 88 5.21 22.86 19.38
C ARG A 88 5.95 23.58 20.51
N ARG A 89 7.25 23.32 20.66
CA ARG A 89 8.09 24.07 21.60
C ARG A 89 8.14 25.51 21.09
N ASN A 90 7.59 26.47 21.84
CA ASN A 90 7.74 27.88 21.50
C ASN A 90 9.24 28.19 21.46
N ARG A 91 9.78 28.56 20.29
CA ARG A 91 11.13 29.13 20.20
C ARG A 91 11.08 30.40 21.05
N LYS A 92 11.80 30.43 22.18
CA LYS A 92 12.03 31.68 22.92
C LYS A 92 12.72 32.62 21.94
N THR A 93 12.03 33.69 21.52
CA THR A 93 12.65 34.81 20.83
C THR A 93 13.68 35.40 21.78
N LYS A 94 14.94 35.55 21.35
CA LYS A 94 15.92 36.34 22.09
C LYS A 94 15.40 37.77 22.07
N LYS A 95 15.04 38.31 23.24
CA LYS A 95 14.68 39.71 23.38
C LYS A 95 16.00 40.48 23.35
N GLU A 96 16.27 41.19 22.25
CA GLU A 96 17.40 42.12 22.23
C GLU A 96 17.09 43.25 23.22
N MET A 97 18.00 43.48 24.15
CA MET A 97 17.94 44.66 25.01
C MET A 97 18.66 45.79 24.29
N PHE A 98 17.94 46.89 24.09
CA PHE A 98 18.48 48.16 23.60
C PHE A 98 19.35 48.83 24.65
#